data_AF-U6RI19-F1
#
_entry.id   AF-U6RI19-F1
#
_cell.length_a   1.000
_cell.length_b   1.000
_cell.length_c   1.000
_cell.angle_alpha   90.00
_cell.angle_beta   90.00
_cell.angle_gamma   90.00
#
_symmetry.space_group_name_H-M   'P 1'
#
loop_
_entity.id
_entity.type
_entity.pdbx_description
1 polymer ?
#
loop_
_entity_poly.entity_id
_entity_poly.type
_entity_poly.pdbx_seq_one_letter_code
_entity_poly.pdbx_strand_id
1 'polypeptide(L)'
;MKVLANRTVIFFPDVDGYQEWTECVKAFSFCHSIKVSDVLEQNATEADRKKKIDIADLILRDWQSLRKYREDTPLARAQRMIREMTERNPALQMLIDTLDLVPVVDDG
;
A
#
# COMPACT_ATOMS: atom_id res chain seq x y z
N MET A 1 0.60 -36.41 -8.36
CA MET A 1 0.14 -35.14 -8.97
C MET A 1 1.36 -34.34 -9.42
N LYS A 2 1.51 -34.07 -10.72
CA LYS A 2 2.60 -33.21 -11.27
C LYS A 2 2.02 -31.90 -11.83
N VAL A 3 1.11 -31.26 -11.09
CA VAL A 3 0.37 -30.06 -11.55
C VAL A 3 1.30 -28.85 -11.74
N LEU A 4 2.39 -28.79 -10.97
CA LEU A 4 3.38 -27.70 -11.03
C LEU A 4 4.60 -28.05 -11.89
N ALA A 5 4.62 -29.21 -12.54
CA ALA A 5 5.76 -29.61 -13.35
C ALA A 5 6.02 -28.63 -14.49
N ASN A 6 7.31 -28.33 -14.71
CA ASN A 6 7.78 -27.38 -15.71
C ASN A 6 7.21 -25.94 -15.59
N ARG A 7 6.67 -25.55 -14.42
CA ARG A 7 6.24 -24.18 -14.13
C ARG A 7 7.26 -23.47 -13.24
N THR A 8 7.30 -22.15 -13.38
CA THR A 8 7.93 -21.25 -12.41
C THR A 8 6.90 -20.94 -11.32
N VAL A 9 7.22 -21.29 -10.08
CA VAL A 9 6.32 -21.12 -8.94
C VAL A 9 6.97 -20.21 -7.91
N ILE A 10 6.22 -19.25 -7.40
CA ILE A 10 6.64 -18.34 -6.34
C ILE A 10 5.67 -18.51 -5.18
N PHE A 11 6.21 -18.84 -4.00
CA PHE A 11 5.44 -18.97 -2.77
C PHE A 11 5.51 -17.68 -1.96
N PHE A 12 4.38 -17.27 -1.42
CA PHE A 12 4.26 -16.15 -0.48
C PHE A 12 3.74 -16.72 0.84
N PRO A 13 4.62 -17.25 1.70
CA PRO A 13 4.23 -17.80 2.99
C PRO A 13 3.80 -16.68 3.95
N ASP A 14 3.08 -17.03 5.01
CA ASP A 14 2.86 -16.12 6.14
C ASP A 14 4.18 -15.65 6.74
N VAL A 15 4.12 -14.57 7.52
CA VAL A 15 5.30 -13.94 8.14
C VAL A 15 6.13 -14.87 9.05
N ASP A 16 5.55 -15.93 9.61
CA ASP A 16 6.24 -16.95 10.41
C ASP A 16 6.50 -18.26 9.63
N GLY A 17 6.01 -18.37 8.39
CA GLY A 17 6.11 -19.58 7.58
C GLY A 17 7.34 -19.66 6.67
N TYR A 18 8.15 -18.61 6.57
CA TYR A 18 9.25 -18.55 5.59
C TYR A 18 10.23 -19.73 5.68
N GLN A 19 10.68 -20.10 6.87
CA GLN A 19 11.64 -21.20 7.06
C GLN A 19 11.03 -22.55 6.70
N GLU A 20 9.82 -22.84 7.19
CA GLU A 20 9.12 -24.09 6.91
C GLU A 20 8.89 -24.28 5.41
N TRP A 21 8.40 -23.25 4.74
CA TRP A 21 8.16 -23.29 3.31
C TRP A 21 9.46 -23.41 2.51
N THR A 22 10.56 -22.81 2.98
CA THR A 22 11.90 -22.94 2.38
C THR A 22 12.40 -24.39 2.44
N GLU A 23 12.05 -25.15 3.48
CA GLU A 23 12.35 -26.57 3.55
C GLU A 23 11.41 -27.41 2.67
N CYS A 24 10.10 -27.11 2.69
CA CYS A 24 9.12 -27.80 1.85
C CYS A 24 9.44 -27.67 0.37
N VAL A 25 9.97 -26.53 -0.10
CA VAL A 25 10.28 -26.36 -1.51
C VAL A 25 11.39 -27.25 -2.05
N LYS A 26 12.26 -27.76 -1.17
CA LYS A 26 13.29 -28.73 -1.55
C LYS A 26 12.68 -30.04 -2.05
N ALA A 27 11.46 -30.37 -1.61
CA ALA A 27 10.74 -31.56 -2.08
C ALA A 27 10.12 -31.39 -3.49
N PHE A 28 10.01 -30.16 -4.01
CA PHE A 28 9.41 -29.87 -5.31
C PHE A 28 10.46 -29.85 -6.44
N SER A 29 11.26 -30.90 -6.55
CA SER A 29 12.33 -31.04 -7.56
C SER A 29 11.84 -31.14 -9.02
N PHE A 30 10.53 -31.22 -9.23
CA PHE A 30 9.90 -31.38 -10.54
C PHE A 30 9.46 -30.06 -11.19
N CYS A 31 9.55 -28.94 -10.48
CA CYS A 31 9.25 -27.61 -11.02
C CYS A 31 10.46 -27.05 -11.78
N HIS A 32 10.21 -26.17 -12.76
CA HIS A 32 11.29 -25.56 -13.55
C HIS A 32 12.10 -24.57 -12.70
N SER A 33 11.41 -23.77 -11.89
CA SER A 33 12.00 -22.84 -10.95
C SER A 33 11.05 -22.64 -9.78
N ILE A 34 11.60 -22.64 -8.57
CA ILE A 34 10.86 -22.34 -7.35
C ILE A 34 11.58 -21.25 -6.57
N LYS A 35 10.80 -20.29 -6.08
CA LYS A 35 11.26 -19.27 -5.13
C LYS A 35 10.28 -19.16 -3.98
N VAL A 36 10.81 -18.96 -2.78
CA VAL A 36 10.03 -18.53 -1.62
C VAL A 36 10.31 -17.05 -1.44
N SER A 37 9.25 -16.25 -1.37
CA SER A 37 9.35 -14.80 -1.20
C SER A 37 9.75 -14.47 0.24
N ASP A 38 10.79 -13.65 0.38
CA ASP A 38 11.29 -13.09 1.64
C ASP A 38 10.73 -11.70 1.93
N VAL A 39 9.83 -11.18 1.07
CA VAL A 39 9.23 -9.85 1.20
C VAL A 39 8.60 -9.65 2.58
N LEU A 40 7.81 -10.62 3.08
CA LEU A 40 7.19 -10.51 4.40
C LEU A 40 8.23 -10.65 5.52
N GLU A 41 9.27 -11.45 5.33
CA GLU A 41 10.33 -11.63 6.33
C GLU A 41 11.13 -10.33 6.54
N GLN A 42 11.40 -9.58 5.47
CA GLN A 42 12.15 -8.32 5.52
C GLN A 42 11.30 -7.10 5.91
N ASN A 43 10.01 -7.07 5.55
CA ASN A 43 9.16 -5.88 5.70
C ASN A 43 8.20 -5.92 6.89
N ALA A 44 7.98 -7.09 7.51
CA ALA A 44 7.05 -7.18 8.64
C ALA A 44 7.62 -6.63 9.94
N THR A 45 6.83 -5.83 10.64
CA THR A 45 7.14 -5.38 12.00
C THR A 45 6.83 -6.46 13.05
N GLU A 46 7.30 -6.29 14.29
CA GLU A 46 6.95 -7.23 15.38
C GLU A 46 5.43 -7.32 15.63
N ALA A 47 4.72 -6.22 15.43
CA ALA A 47 3.26 -6.21 15.53
C ALA A 47 2.60 -7.01 14.41
N ASP A 48 3.16 -6.94 13.20
CA ASP A 48 2.70 -7.71 12.04
C ASP A 48 2.97 -9.20 12.24
N ARG A 49 4.13 -9.56 12.82
CA ARG A 49 4.45 -10.94 13.22
C ARG A 49 3.46 -11.50 14.22
N LYS A 50 3.06 -10.71 15.22
CA LYS A 50 2.05 -11.12 16.21
C LYS A 50 0.66 -11.32 15.60
N LYS A 51 0.34 -10.56 14.55
CA LYS A 51 -0.94 -10.65 13.83
C LYS A 51 -0.97 -11.74 12.76
N LYS A 52 0.18 -12.38 12.48
CA LYS A 52 0.34 -13.38 11.41
C LYS A 52 -0.17 -12.85 10.06
N ILE A 53 0.29 -11.65 9.68
CA ILE A 53 -0.15 -11.05 8.42
C ILE A 53 0.32 -11.90 7.22
N ASP A 54 -0.47 -11.85 6.16
CA ASP A 54 -0.15 -12.46 4.88
C ASP A 54 0.19 -11.39 3.81
N ILE A 55 0.44 -11.86 2.58
CA ILE A 55 0.76 -10.95 1.46
C ILE A 55 -0.42 -10.06 1.06
N ALA A 56 -1.66 -10.51 1.27
CA ALA A 56 -2.84 -9.74 0.95
C ALA A 56 -2.99 -8.55 1.89
N ASP A 57 -2.69 -8.73 3.18
CA ASP A 57 -2.65 -7.64 4.17
C ASP A 57 -1.63 -6.56 3.78
N LEU A 58 -0.44 -6.98 3.34
CA LEU A 58 0.60 -6.06 2.85
C LEU A 58 0.09 -5.26 1.64
N ILE A 59 -0.46 -5.95 0.64
CA ILE A 59 -1.00 -5.30 -0.57
C ILE A 59 -2.16 -4.36 -0.21
N LEU A 60 -3.05 -4.76 0.69
CA LEU A 60 -4.18 -3.93 1.13
C LEU A 60 -3.71 -2.67 1.84
N ARG A 61 -2.68 -2.77 2.70
CA ARG A 61 -2.10 -1.62 3.39
C ARG A 61 -1.44 -0.65 2.41
N ASP A 62 -0.70 -1.16 1.44
CA ASP A 62 -0.09 -0.36 0.37
C ASP A 62 -1.17 0.29 -0.49
N TRP A 63 -2.21 -0.46 -0.84
CA TRP A 63 -3.33 0.04 -1.64
C TRP A 63 -4.14 1.11 -0.90
N GLN A 64 -4.38 0.96 0.40
CA GLN A 64 -4.98 1.98 1.24
C GLN A 64 -4.09 3.23 1.35
N SER A 65 -2.78 3.06 1.44
CA SER A 65 -1.83 4.17 1.47
C SER A 65 -1.80 4.93 0.15
N LEU A 66 -1.80 4.21 -0.97
CA LEU A 66 -1.91 4.76 -2.33
C LEU A 66 -3.30 5.37 -2.58
N ARG A 67 -4.36 4.79 -2.03
CA ARG A 67 -5.71 5.34 -2.12
C ARG A 67 -5.85 6.60 -1.30
N LYS A 68 -5.24 6.69 -0.11
CA LYS A 68 -5.14 7.94 0.65
C LYS A 68 -4.37 9.03 -0.12
N TYR A 69 -3.43 8.63 -0.98
CA TYR A 69 -2.77 9.53 -1.93
C TYR A 69 -3.64 9.89 -3.14
N ARG A 70 -4.54 9.00 -3.61
CA ARG A 70 -5.53 9.30 -4.66
C ARG A 70 -6.76 10.05 -4.16
N GLU A 71 -7.09 9.91 -2.88
CA GLU A 71 -8.04 10.73 -2.11
C GLU A 71 -7.42 12.08 -1.74
N ASP A 72 -6.39 12.50 -2.48
CA ASP A 72 -6.19 13.89 -2.77
C ASP A 72 -7.35 14.39 -3.65
N THR A 73 -8.54 14.42 -3.04
CA THR A 73 -9.76 14.87 -3.69
C THR A 73 -9.50 16.25 -4.29
N PRO A 74 -10.15 16.61 -5.40
CA PRO A 74 -10.04 17.96 -5.94
C PRO A 74 -10.23 19.02 -4.85
N LEU A 75 -11.10 18.74 -3.87
CA LEU A 75 -11.34 19.59 -2.71
C LEU A 75 -10.15 19.65 -1.76
N ALA A 76 -9.56 18.51 -1.39
CA ALA A 76 -8.37 18.46 -0.53
C ALA A 76 -7.18 19.19 -1.17
N ARG A 77 -7.04 19.10 -2.49
CA ARG A 77 -6.02 19.82 -3.26
C ARG A 77 -6.28 21.32 -3.30
N ALA A 78 -7.51 21.75 -3.59
CA ALA A 78 -7.91 23.15 -3.55
C ALA A 78 -7.68 23.77 -2.17
N GLN A 79 -8.06 23.05 -1.11
CA GLN A 79 -7.84 23.46 0.28
C GLN A 79 -6.36 23.59 0.64
N ARG A 80 -5.49 22.68 0.20
CA ARG A 80 -4.03 22.84 0.41
C ARG A 80 -3.48 24.05 -0.33
N MET A 81 -3.89 24.25 -1.57
CA MET A 81 -3.45 25.41 -2.36
C MET A 81 -3.86 26.73 -1.72
N ILE A 82 -5.11 26.83 -1.25
CA ILE A 82 -5.60 28.02 -0.53
C ILE A 82 -4.77 28.26 0.73
N ARG A 83 -4.49 27.21 1.53
CA ARG A 83 -3.62 27.35 2.72
C ARG A 83 -2.24 27.91 2.38
N GLU A 84 -1.56 27.34 1.38
CA GLU A 84 -0.24 27.81 0.95
C GLU A 84 -0.28 29.27 0.45
N MET A 85 -1.35 29.66 -0.25
CA MET A 85 -1.52 31.04 -0.74
C MET A 85 -1.75 32.01 0.42
N THR A 86 -2.58 31.64 1.39
CA THR A 86 -2.86 32.44 2.58
C THR A 86 -1.63 32.60 3.48
N GLU A 87 -0.81 31.56 3.63
CA GLU A 87 0.45 31.64 4.38
C GLU A 87 1.41 32.67 3.76
N ARG A 88 1.40 32.81 2.43
CA ARG A 88 2.22 33.78 1.71
C ARG A 88 1.61 35.19 1.71
N ASN A 89 0.29 35.31 1.75
CA ASN A 89 -0.41 36.59 1.77
C ASN A 89 -1.68 36.53 2.65
N PRO A 90 -1.62 37.05 3.89
CA PRO A 90 -2.75 37.05 4.81
C PRO A 90 -3.99 37.80 4.31
N ALA A 91 -3.84 38.75 3.39
CA ALA A 91 -4.97 39.47 2.79
C ALA A 91 -5.92 38.54 2.03
N LEU A 92 -5.43 37.40 1.53
CA LEU A 92 -6.26 36.40 0.87
C LEU A 92 -7.24 35.75 1.84
N GLN A 93 -6.85 35.51 3.10
CA GLN A 93 -7.78 35.02 4.13
C GLN A 93 -8.89 36.04 4.40
N MET A 94 -8.52 37.32 4.52
CA MET A 94 -9.50 38.38 4.74
C MET A 94 -10.52 38.46 3.60
N LEU A 95 -10.10 38.28 2.35
CA LEU A 95 -11.00 38.28 1.20
C LEU A 95 -11.93 37.05 1.20
N ILE A 96 -11.40 35.88 1.55
CA ILE A 96 -12.19 34.65 1.71
C ILE A 96 -13.28 34.86 2.77
N ASP A 97 -12.91 35.39 3.93
CA ASP A 97 -13.83 35.60 5.05
C ASP A 97 -14.86 36.70 4.76
N THR A 98 -14.44 37.78 4.09
CA THR A 98 -15.33 38.92 3.77
C THR A 98 -16.37 38.56 2.71
N LEU A 99 -16.00 37.70 1.76
CA LEU A 99 -16.84 37.32 0.63
C LEU A 99 -17.50 35.94 0.81
N ASP A 100 -17.29 35.29 1.96
CA ASP A 100 -17.78 33.94 2.30
C ASP A 100 -17.48 32.89 1.20
N LEU A 101 -16.25 32.91 0.70
CA LEU A 101 -15.84 32.05 -0.41
C LEU A 101 -15.63 30.62 0.05
N VAL A 102 -16.28 29.67 -0.64
CA VAL A 102 -16.10 28.23 -0.43
C VAL A 102 -15.44 27.58 -1.65
N PRO A 103 -14.50 26.63 -1.47
CA PRO A 103 -13.95 25.89 -2.60
C PRO A 103 -15.05 24.99 -3.19
N VAL A 104 -15.36 25.20 -4.46
CA VAL A 104 -16.26 24.33 -5.24
C VAL A 104 -15.42 23.46 -6.15
N VAL A 105 -15.74 22.18 -6.21
CA VAL A 105 -15.12 21.23 -7.14
C VAL A 105 -16.19 20.60 -8.00
N ASP A 106 -15.88 20.46 -9.28
CA ASP A 106 -16.80 19.87 -10.26
C ASP A 106 -16.69 18.35 -10.14
N ASP A 107 -17.77 17.73 -9.66
CA ASP A 107 -17.91 16.27 -9.60
C ASP A 107 -18.37 15.80 -10.98
N GLY A 108 -17.42 15.71 -11.91
CA GLY A 108 -17.67 15.23 -13.29
C GLY A 108 -18.28 13.83 -13.36
#